data_AF-A0A2B8A0Z1-F1
#
_entry.id   AF-A0A2B8A0Z1-F1
#
_cell.length_a   1.000
_cell.length_b   1.000
_cell.length_c   1.000
_cell.angle_alpha   90.00
_cell.angle_beta   90.00
_cell.angle_gamma   90.00
#
_symmetry.space_group_name_H-M   'P 1'
#
loop_
_entity.id
_entity.type
_entity.pdbx_description
1 polymer ?
#
loop_
_entity_poly.entity_id
_entity_poly.type
_entity_poly.pdbx_seq_one_letter_code
_entity_poly.pdbx_strand_id
1 'polypeptide(L)'
;ENLREVQAIAFAGGFSNSDVLGSAKGWAGALLYNDKAKAALENFYKRSDTLSLGVCNGCQLMMELGLVMELEMSKHPKMKPNGSQKFESAFVLLE
;
A
#
# COMPACT_ATOMS: atom_id res chain seq x y z
N GLU A 1 5.72 -7.04 17.54
CA GLU A 1 5.95 -5.66 17.08
C GLU A 1 4.69 -4.81 17.06
N ASN A 2 4.81 -3.54 17.46
CA ASN A 2 3.76 -2.54 17.42
C ASN A 2 4.32 -1.22 16.86
N LEU A 3 3.43 -0.29 16.49
CA LEU A 3 3.80 0.98 15.82
C LEU A 3 3.59 2.22 16.73
N ARG A 4 3.50 2.03 18.06
CA ARG A 4 3.11 3.09 19.00
C ARG A 4 4.12 4.24 19.13
N GLU A 5 5.38 3.98 18.85
CA GLU A 5 6.47 4.96 18.94
C GLU A 5 6.99 5.37 17.56
N VAL A 6 6.28 5.00 16.50
CA VAL A 6 6.65 5.30 15.12
C VAL A 6 5.73 6.40 14.60
N GLN A 7 6.27 7.51 14.11
CA GLN A 7 5.48 8.59 13.50
C GLN A 7 5.39 8.48 11.98
N ALA A 8 6.34 7.78 11.34
CA ALA A 8 6.39 7.64 9.89
C ALA A 8 6.63 6.20 9.44
N ILE A 9 5.88 5.75 8.43
CA ILE A 9 6.06 4.43 7.80
C ILE A 9 6.27 4.61 6.30
N ALA A 10 7.34 3.99 5.78
CA ALA A 10 7.58 3.91 4.35
C ALA A 10 7.39 2.46 3.86
N PHE A 11 6.43 2.26 2.98
CA PHE A 11 6.24 0.99 2.27
C PHE A 11 7.11 1.00 1.02
N ALA A 12 8.12 0.14 1.02
CA ALA A 12 9.11 0.06 -0.05
C ALA A 12 8.55 -0.55 -1.34
N GLY A 13 9.23 -0.27 -2.45
CA GLY A 13 8.97 -0.90 -3.74
C GLY A 13 9.52 -2.32 -3.84
N GLY A 14 9.15 -3.04 -4.91
CA GLY A 14 9.60 -4.41 -5.15
C GLY A 14 8.50 -5.27 -5.77
N PHE A 15 8.53 -6.56 -5.47
CA PHE A 15 7.54 -7.56 -5.93
C PHE A 15 7.17 -8.45 -4.73
N SER A 16 6.44 -7.91 -3.76
CA SER A 16 6.03 -8.69 -2.58
C SER A 16 5.21 -9.91 -3.01
N ASN A 17 5.56 -11.08 -2.45
CA ASN A 17 5.01 -12.38 -2.90
C ASN A 17 5.12 -12.61 -4.43
N SER A 18 6.14 -12.02 -5.06
CA SER A 18 6.34 -12.05 -6.52
C SER A 18 5.12 -11.54 -7.31
N ASP A 19 4.31 -10.68 -6.69
CA ASP A 19 3.03 -10.17 -7.23
C ASP A 19 2.03 -11.27 -7.65
N VAL A 20 2.21 -12.49 -7.13
CA VAL A 20 1.30 -13.60 -7.35
C VAL A 20 -0.04 -13.27 -6.70
N LEU A 21 -1.13 -13.60 -7.39
CA LEU A 21 -2.51 -13.19 -7.06
C LEU A 21 -2.80 -11.69 -7.22
N GLY A 22 -1.84 -10.91 -7.72
CA GLY A 22 -1.94 -9.47 -7.94
C GLY A 22 -0.95 -8.69 -7.08
N SER A 23 -0.39 -7.63 -7.68
CA SER A 23 0.67 -6.85 -7.05
C SER A 23 0.26 -6.30 -5.69
N ALA A 24 1.11 -6.51 -4.67
CA ALA A 24 0.89 -6.18 -3.26
C ALA A 24 -0.33 -6.83 -2.57
N LYS A 25 -1.14 -7.66 -3.23
CA LYS A 25 -2.35 -8.24 -2.62
C LYS A 25 -2.05 -9.27 -1.54
N GLY A 26 -1.00 -10.09 -1.74
CA GLY A 26 -0.53 -11.01 -0.71
C GLY A 26 -0.08 -10.25 0.55
N TRP A 27 0.65 -9.15 0.34
CA TRP A 27 1.09 -8.27 1.42
C TRP A 27 -0.08 -7.58 2.14
N ALA A 28 -1.03 -7.02 1.39
CA ALA A 28 -2.26 -6.45 1.94
C ALA A 28 -3.05 -7.50 2.74
N GLY A 29 -3.21 -8.72 2.20
CA GLY A 29 -3.87 -9.82 2.88
C GLY A 29 -3.17 -10.21 4.19
N ALA A 30 -1.84 -10.24 4.22
CA ALA A 30 -1.09 -10.51 5.44
C ALA A 30 -1.34 -9.45 6.54
N LEU A 31 -1.59 -8.19 6.17
CA LEU A 31 -1.95 -7.12 7.10
C LEU A 31 -3.42 -7.16 7.51
N LEU A 32 -4.33 -7.39 6.56
CA LEU A 32 -5.78 -7.35 6.77
C LEU A 32 -6.34 -8.58 7.50
N TYR A 33 -5.76 -9.75 7.25
CA TYR A 33 -6.24 -11.03 7.80
C TYR A 33 -5.42 -11.54 8.99
N ASN A 34 -4.48 -10.73 9.48
CA ASN A 34 -3.79 -10.98 10.74
C ASN A 34 -4.24 -9.94 11.77
N ASP A 35 -4.98 -10.37 12.80
CA ASP A 35 -5.58 -9.46 13.78
C ASP A 35 -4.57 -8.54 14.47
N LYS A 36 -3.36 -9.05 14.74
CA LYS A 36 -2.30 -8.25 15.39
C LYS A 36 -1.73 -7.19 14.44
N ALA A 37 -1.47 -7.56 13.20
CA ALA A 37 -0.95 -6.64 12.19
C ALA A 37 -1.98 -5.56 11.85
N LYS A 38 -3.24 -5.97 11.64
CA LYS A 38 -4.37 -5.07 11.40
C LYS A 38 -4.52 -4.06 12.53
N ALA A 39 -4.58 -4.53 13.77
CA ALA A 39 -4.72 -3.66 14.93
C ALA A 39 -3.54 -2.70 15.09
N ALA A 40 -2.30 -3.14 14.79
CA ALA A 40 -1.14 -2.26 14.83
C ALA A 40 -1.25 -1.12 13.80
N LEU A 41 -1.69 -1.43 12.57
CA LEU A 41 -1.85 -0.45 11.50
C LEU A 41 -3.02 0.52 11.76
N GLU A 42 -4.16 0.01 12.22
CA GLU A 42 -5.32 0.84 12.58
C GLU A 42 -4.99 1.79 13.72
N ASN A 43 -4.26 1.33 14.74
CA ASN A 43 -3.84 2.18 15.85
C ASN A 43 -2.81 3.23 15.42
N PHE A 44 -1.95 2.92 14.44
CA PHE A 44 -1.06 3.90 13.84
C PHE A 44 -1.88 5.03 13.20
N TYR A 45 -2.80 4.70 12.28
CA TYR A 45 -3.60 5.68 11.53
C TYR A 45 -4.69 6.41 12.35
N LYS A 46 -5.03 5.93 13.55
CA LYS A 46 -5.93 6.65 14.48
C LYS A 46 -5.30 7.90 15.10
N ARG A 47 -3.97 8.02 15.08
CA ARG A 47 -3.28 9.18 15.64
C ARG A 47 -3.08 10.26 14.58
N SER A 48 -3.27 11.50 14.98
CA SER A 48 -3.19 12.68 14.11
C SER A 48 -1.76 13.11 13.74
N ASP A 49 -0.74 12.48 14.32
CA ASP A 49 0.68 12.81 14.16
C ASP A 49 1.43 11.79 13.30
N THR A 50 0.71 11.11 12.38
CA THR A 50 1.28 10.07 11.54
C THR A 50 1.45 10.47 10.08
N LEU A 51 2.50 9.91 9.47
CA LEU A 51 2.81 10.03 8.06
C LEU A 51 3.03 8.64 7.45
N SER A 52 2.54 8.42 6.23
CA SER A 52 2.92 7.23 5.47
C SER A 52 3.26 7.56 4.02
N LEU A 53 4.26 6.85 3.48
CA LEU A 53 4.72 6.93 2.10
C LEU A 53 4.71 5.54 1.48
N GLY A 54 4.22 5.42 0.24
CA GLY A 54 4.28 4.19 -0.54
C GLY A 54 4.96 4.43 -1.87
N VAL A 55 6.00 3.65 -2.19
CA VAL A 55 6.72 3.74 -3.47
C VAL A 55 6.54 2.44 -4.25
N CYS A 56 6.13 2.53 -5.52
CA CYS A 56 5.94 1.37 -6.40
C CYS A 56 5.00 0.32 -5.74
N ASN A 57 5.52 -0.84 -5.32
CA ASN A 57 4.75 -1.88 -4.60
C ASN A 57 4.16 -1.40 -3.27
N GLY A 58 4.81 -0.47 -2.59
CA GLY A 58 4.23 0.19 -1.42
C GLY A 58 3.06 1.11 -1.73
N CYS A 59 3.06 1.77 -2.91
CA CYS A 59 1.90 2.56 -3.37
C CYS A 59 0.72 1.63 -3.69
N GLN A 60 1.00 0.49 -4.34
CA GLN A 60 0.00 -0.55 -4.60
C GLN A 60 -0.56 -1.12 -3.29
N LEU A 61 0.27 -1.35 -2.27
CA LEU A 61 -0.19 -1.77 -0.95
C LEU A 61 -1.13 -0.73 -0.33
N MET A 62 -0.75 0.55 -0.31
CA MET A 62 -1.60 1.61 0.22
C MET A 62 -2.95 1.68 -0.52
N MET A 63 -2.95 1.43 -1.83
CA MET A 63 -4.16 1.35 -2.64
C MET A 63 -5.08 0.20 -2.19
N GLU A 64 -4.53 -1.01 -1.98
CA GLU A 64 -5.29 -2.19 -1.53
C GLU A 64 -5.76 -2.08 -0.08
N LEU A 65 -5.08 -1.30 0.76
CA LEU A 65 -5.48 -0.99 2.13
C LEU A 65 -6.48 0.16 2.24
N GLY A 66 -6.82 0.83 1.13
CA GLY A 66 -7.76 1.96 1.13
C GLY A 66 -7.19 3.24 1.75
N LEU A 67 -5.86 3.44 1.68
CA LEU A 67 -5.15 4.55 2.32
C LEU A 67 -4.87 5.72 1.37
N VAL A 68 -5.31 5.63 0.10
CA VAL A 68 -5.03 6.63 -0.94
C VAL A 68 -6.31 7.40 -1.26
N MET A 69 -6.45 8.58 -0.66
CA MET A 69 -7.61 9.49 -0.73
C MET A 69 -8.83 9.05 0.11
N GLU A 70 -9.52 10.05 0.68
CA GLU A 70 -10.79 9.85 1.38
C GLU A 70 -11.94 9.75 0.36
N LEU A 71 -12.13 8.55 -0.20
CA LEU A 71 -13.24 8.25 -1.10
C LEU A 71 -14.05 7.08 -0.55
N GLU A 72 -15.33 7.02 -0.94
CA GLU A 72 -16.12 5.80 -0.71
C GLU A 72 -15.39 4.61 -1.34
N MET A 73 -15.36 3.47 -0.64
CA MET A 73 -14.61 2.29 -1.06
C MET A 73 -15.01 1.80 -2.47
N SER A 74 -16.28 2.00 -2.86
CA SER A 74 -16.79 1.69 -4.21
C SER A 74 -16.17 2.55 -5.32
N LYS A 75 -15.66 3.73 -4.98
CA LYS A 75 -15.01 4.70 -5.88
C LYS A 75 -13.50 4.75 -5.71
N HIS A 76 -12.94 4.01 -4.74
CA HIS A 76 -11.52 3.98 -4.49
C HIS A 76 -10.77 3.45 -5.74
N PRO A 77 -9.73 4.15 -6.23
CA PRO A 77 -9.02 3.72 -7.42
C PRO A 77 -8.33 2.36 -7.20
N LYS A 78 -8.00 1.72 -8.33
CA LYS A 78 -7.24 0.47 -8.35
C LYS A 78 -6.09 0.60 -9.35
N MET A 79 -4.94 0.09 -8.96
CA MET A 79 -3.80 -0.09 -9.87
C MET A 79 -4.05 -1.35 -10.71
N LYS A 80 -4.01 -1.21 -12.04
CA LYS A 80 -4.28 -2.29 -13.00
C LYS A 80 -3.01 -2.65 -13.77
N PRO A 81 -2.98 -3.81 -14.44
CA PRO A 81 -1.93 -4.10 -15.42
C PRO A 81 -1.80 -2.96 -16.44
N ASN A 82 -0.57 -2.67 -16.85
CA ASN A 82 -0.29 -1.64 -17.83
C ASN A 82 -1.03 -1.92 -19.15
N GLY A 83 -1.45 -0.86 -19.85
CA GLY A 83 -2.06 -0.99 -21.18
C GLY A 83 -1.17 -1.67 -22.22
N SER A 84 0.16 -1.60 -22.05
CA SER A 84 1.15 -2.28 -22.88
C SER A 84 1.25 -3.79 -22.63
N GLN A 85 0.69 -4.29 -21.53
CA GLN A 85 0.84 -5.66 -21.04
C GLN A 85 2.30 -6.08 -20.79
N LYS A 86 3.18 -5.11 -20.54
CA LYS A 86 4.60 -5.33 -20.23
C LYS A 86 5.00 -4.58 -18.96
N PHE A 87 6.10 -5.04 -18.36
CA PHE A 87 6.82 -4.24 -17.37
C PHE A 87 7.49 -3.06 -18.08
N GLU A 88 7.28 -1.85 -17.55
CA GLU A 88 7.82 -0.62 -18.12
C GLU A 88 8.90 -0.06 -17.20
N SER A 89 10.12 0.06 -17.71
CA SER A 89 11.26 0.68 -17.03
C SER A 89 11.73 1.86 -17.85
N ALA A 90 11.32 3.05 -17.45
CA ALA A 90 11.60 4.28 -18.18
C ALA A 90 11.97 5.41 -17.23
N PHE A 91 12.79 6.33 -17.71
CA PHE A 91 12.92 7.65 -17.11
C PHE A 91 11.81 8.54 -17.66
N VAL A 92 10.89 8.97 -16.79
CA VAL A 92 9.70 9.74 -17.17
C VAL A 92 9.80 11.17 -16.63
N LEU A 93 9.30 12.12 -17.40
CA LEU A 93 9.07 13.49 -16.94
C LEU A 93 7.69 13.58 -16.30
N LEU A 94 7.62 14.19 -15.12
CA LEU A 94 6.40 14.49 -14.38
C LEU A 94 6.36 16.01 -14.12
N GLU A 95 5.17 16.57 -14.00
CA GLU A 95 4.92 17.98 -13.62
C GLU A 95 4.57 18.10 -12.13
#